data_AF-A0A8S4DMD1-F1
#
_entry.id   AF-A0A8S4DMD1-F1
#
_cell.length_a   1.000
_cell.length_b   1.000
_cell.length_c   1.000
_cell.angle_alpha   90.00
_cell.angle_beta   90.00
_cell.angle_gamma   90.00
#
_symmetry.space_group_name_H-M   'P 1'
#
loop_
_entity.id
_entity.type
_entity.pdbx_description
1 polymer ?
#
loop_
_entity_poly.entity_id
_entity_poly.type
_entity_poly.pdbx_seq_one_letter_code
_entity_poly.pdbx_strand_id
1 'polypeptide(L)'
;MDSCLGVEQDVDKAISKLFGLSEHADRILQDAVQQIQDLKNEIANIPPDTPLTEGQAQIVKETTQRIKEALQHLATDHRDLHASVSRVGKSIDRHFIADYASVAPKAESFMSDTNRPIVEQAIAEHLYRQVTRNVNLIKNIVDL
;
A
#
# COMPACT_ATOMS: atom_id res chain seq x y z
N MET A 1 13.90 -0.83 20.31
CA MET A 1 12.42 -0.86 20.24
C MET A 1 11.93 0.46 19.67
N ASP A 2 12.43 1.58 20.16
CA ASP A 2 12.11 2.95 19.67
C ASP A 2 12.34 3.18 18.17
N SER A 3 13.37 2.56 17.58
CA SER A 3 13.65 2.63 16.15
C SER A 3 12.54 1.99 15.29
N CYS A 4 11.88 0.94 15.78
CA CYS A 4 10.74 0.33 15.10
C CYS A 4 9.48 1.18 15.26
N LEU A 5 9.27 1.75 16.46
CA LEU A 5 8.13 2.63 16.75
C LEU A 5 8.12 3.88 15.85
N GLY A 6 9.29 4.45 15.54
CA GLY A 6 9.39 5.60 14.63
C GLY A 6 9.00 5.26 13.19
N VAL A 7 9.35 4.07 12.71
CA VAL A 7 8.95 3.59 11.38
C VAL A 7 7.45 3.29 11.35
N GLU A 8 6.93 2.60 12.37
CA GLU A 8 5.50 2.30 12.50
C GLU A 8 4.64 3.57 12.46
N GLN A 9 5.01 4.62 13.20
CA GLN A 9 4.28 5.88 13.19
C GLN A 9 4.25 6.56 11.81
N ASP A 10 5.34 6.52 11.05
CA ASP A 10 5.38 7.11 9.71
C ASP A 10 4.61 6.26 8.70
N VAL A 11 4.62 4.93 8.86
CA VAL A 11 3.80 3.98 8.09
C VAL A 11 2.31 4.25 8.34
N ASP A 12 1.88 4.35 9.58
CA ASP A 12 0.48 4.60 9.94
C ASP A 12 -0.03 5.92 9.36
N LYS A 13 0.80 6.97 9.37
CA LYS A 13 0.49 8.26 8.75
C LYS A 13 0.36 8.16 7.24
N ALA A 14 1.25 7.42 6.58
CA ALA A 14 1.20 7.21 5.14
C ALA A 14 -0.05 6.41 4.74
N ILE A 15 -0.36 5.34 5.48
CA ILE A 15 -1.55 4.51 5.29
C ILE A 15 -2.83 5.35 5.47
N SER A 16 -2.92 6.11 6.55
CA SER A 16 -4.09 6.96 6.83
C SER A 16 -4.33 7.99 5.72
N LYS A 17 -3.26 8.61 5.20
CA LYS A 17 -3.36 9.52 4.05
C LYS A 17 -3.77 8.81 2.77
N LEU A 18 -3.23 7.61 2.50
CA LEU A 18 -3.58 6.83 1.32
C LEU A 18 -5.07 6.44 1.34
N PHE A 19 -5.59 5.97 2.47
CA PHE A 19 -7.01 5.64 2.59
C PHE A 19 -7.90 6.85 2.41
N GLY A 20 -7.57 7.97 3.06
CA GLY A 20 -8.33 9.22 2.89
C GLY A 20 -8.34 9.71 1.44
N LEU A 21 -7.20 9.60 0.73
CA LEU A 21 -7.12 9.93 -0.68
C LEU A 21 -7.94 8.96 -1.55
N SER A 22 -7.87 7.65 -1.28
CA SER A 22 -8.63 6.64 -2.02
C SER A 22 -10.14 6.88 -1.91
N GLU A 23 -10.65 7.10 -0.70
CA GLU A 23 -12.08 7.39 -0.48
C GLU A 23 -12.51 8.71 -1.13
N HIS A 24 -11.62 9.69 -1.18
CA HIS A 24 -11.89 10.96 -1.86
C HIS A 24 -11.91 10.78 -3.38
N ALA A 25 -10.92 10.06 -3.91
CA ALA A 25 -10.78 9.74 -5.33
C ALA A 25 -12.00 8.98 -5.84
N ASP A 26 -12.41 7.92 -5.13
CA ASP A 26 -13.56 7.10 -5.50
C ASP A 26 -14.83 7.95 -5.62
N ARG A 27 -15.09 8.82 -4.64
CA ARG A 27 -16.24 9.73 -4.67
C ARG A 27 -16.18 10.69 -5.85
N ILE A 28 -15.05 11.38 -6.06
CA ILE A 28 -14.89 12.32 -7.18
C ILE A 28 -15.08 11.62 -8.53
N LEU A 29 -14.45 10.45 -8.70
CA LEU A 29 -14.52 9.71 -9.96
C LEU A 29 -15.94 9.18 -10.20
N GLN A 30 -16.62 8.70 -9.15
CA GLN A 30 -18.00 8.26 -9.25
C GLN A 30 -18.94 9.42 -9.63
N ASP A 31 -18.78 10.59 -9.01
CA ASP A 31 -19.54 11.79 -9.34
C ASP A 31 -19.27 12.24 -10.79
N ALA A 32 -18.01 12.22 -11.23
CA ALA A 32 -17.64 12.55 -12.60
C ALA A 32 -18.24 11.57 -13.62
N VAL A 33 -18.21 10.27 -13.32
CA VAL A 33 -18.83 9.23 -14.15
C VAL A 33 -20.34 9.45 -14.23
N GLN A 34 -21.00 9.73 -13.10
CA GLN A 34 -22.43 9.98 -13.09
C GLN A 34 -22.80 11.21 -13.95
N GLN A 35 -22.07 12.31 -13.81
CA GLN A 35 -22.29 13.51 -14.62
C GLN A 35 -22.12 13.25 -16.12
N ILE A 36 -21.13 12.45 -16.52
CA ILE A 36 -20.94 12.06 -17.93
C ILE A 36 -22.10 11.19 -18.41
N GLN A 37 -22.57 10.24 -17.59
CA GLN A 37 -23.68 9.37 -17.94
C GLN A 37 -24.98 10.15 -18.09
N ASP A 38 -25.26 11.08 -17.18
CA ASP A 38 -26.45 11.93 -17.23
C ASP A 38 -26.44 12.78 -18.51
N LEU A 39 -25.32 13.43 -18.82
CA LEU A 39 -25.16 14.17 -20.07
C LEU A 39 -25.33 13.29 -21.31
N LYS A 40 -24.76 12.09 -21.30
CA LYS A 40 -24.92 11.14 -22.41
C LYS A 40 -26.38 10.76 -22.61
N ASN A 41 -27.11 10.50 -21.53
CA ASN A 41 -28.52 10.12 -21.58
C ASN A 41 -29.40 11.28 -22.06
N GLU A 42 -29.13 12.50 -21.59
CA GLU A 42 -29.82 13.71 -22.07
C GLU A 42 -29.62 13.91 -23.57
N ILE A 43 -28.39 13.77 -24.06
CA ILE A 43 -28.07 13.91 -25.49
C ILE A 43 -28.70 12.77 -26.30
N ALA A 44 -28.73 11.54 -25.79
CA ALA A 44 -29.31 10.40 -26.49
C ALA A 44 -30.84 10.49 -26.65
N ASN A 45 -31.52 11.29 -25.82
CA ASN A 45 -32.96 11.56 -25.95
C ASN A 45 -33.28 12.59 -27.04
N ILE A 46 -32.27 13.25 -27.61
CA ILE A 46 -32.42 14.19 -28.72
C ILE A 46 -32.51 13.37 -30.03
N PRO A 47 -33.42 13.71 -30.97
CA PRO A 47 -33.50 13.02 -32.25
C PRO A 47 -32.15 13.02 -32.99
N PRO A 48 -31.81 11.93 -33.72
CA PRO A 48 -30.59 11.86 -34.50
C PRO A 48 -30.45 13.06 -35.45
N ASP A 49 -29.22 13.50 -35.71
CA ASP A 49 -28.88 14.64 -36.59
C ASP A 49 -29.43 16.01 -36.15
N THR A 50 -29.96 16.13 -34.93
CA THR A 50 -30.31 17.45 -34.36
C THR A 50 -29.08 18.08 -33.71
N PRO A 51 -28.66 19.30 -34.13
CA PRO A 51 -27.54 19.97 -33.49
C PRO A 51 -27.88 20.36 -32.05
N LEU A 52 -26.88 20.32 -31.17
CA LEU A 52 -27.03 20.82 -29.80
C LEU A 52 -27.38 22.31 -29.82
N THR A 53 -28.30 22.71 -28.95
CA THR A 53 -28.54 24.14 -28.69
C THR A 53 -27.32 24.76 -28.01
N GLU A 54 -27.15 26.08 -28.13
CA GLU A 54 -26.05 26.81 -27.50
C GLU A 54 -25.99 26.58 -25.98
N GLY A 55 -27.15 26.55 -25.31
CA GLY A 55 -27.24 26.24 -23.88
C GLY A 55 -26.77 24.82 -23.54
N GLN A 56 -27.17 23.82 -24.33
CA GLN A 56 -26.71 22.43 -24.12
C GLN A 56 -25.20 22.29 -24.36
N ALA A 57 -24.68 22.92 -25.42
CA ALA A 57 -23.25 22.93 -25.71
C ALA A 57 -22.44 23.57 -24.56
N GLN A 58 -22.96 24.65 -23.96
CA GLN A 58 -22.36 25.31 -22.81
C GLN A 58 -22.35 24.39 -21.57
N ILE A 59 -23.45 23.71 -21.27
CA ILE A 59 -23.54 22.75 -20.14
C ILE A 59 -22.51 21.62 -20.29
N VAL A 60 -22.36 21.06 -21.51
CA VAL A 60 -21.35 20.02 -21.79
C VAL A 60 -19.94 20.56 -21.55
N LYS A 61 -19.65 21.78 -22.01
CA LYS A 61 -18.34 22.41 -21.84
C LYS A 61 -18.02 22.66 -20.36
N GLU A 62 -18.96 23.19 -19.60
CA GLU A 62 -18.80 23.47 -18.17
C GLU A 62 -18.60 22.19 -17.36
N THR A 63 -19.38 21.15 -17.65
CA THR A 63 -19.22 19.85 -16.99
C THR A 63 -17.88 19.19 -17.33
N THR A 64 -17.46 19.25 -18.60
CA THR A 64 -16.13 18.75 -19.00
C THR A 64 -15.01 19.48 -18.27
N GLN A 65 -15.13 20.81 -18.12
CA GLN A 65 -14.15 21.61 -17.42
C GLN A 65 -14.09 21.28 -15.92
N ARG A 66 -15.24 21.12 -15.26
CA ARG A 66 -15.31 20.69 -13.84
C ARG A 66 -14.66 19.33 -13.61
N ILE A 67 -14.93 18.36 -14.48
CA ILE A 67 -14.32 17.02 -14.41
C ILE A 67 -12.81 17.12 -14.56
N LYS A 68 -12.33 17.91 -15.53
CA LYS A 68 -10.89 18.13 -15.73
C LYS A 68 -10.22 18.73 -14.48
N GLU A 69 -10.84 19.73 -13.86
CA GLU A 69 -10.33 20.36 -12.64
C GLU A 69 -10.28 19.36 -11.48
N ALA A 70 -11.32 18.55 -11.30
CA ALA A 70 -11.36 17.51 -10.27
C ALA A 70 -10.25 16.46 -10.46
N LEU A 71 -10.00 16.03 -11.71
CA LEU A 71 -8.90 15.11 -12.03
C LEU A 71 -7.52 15.73 -11.78
N GLN A 72 -7.34 17.03 -12.07
CA GLN A 72 -6.10 17.74 -11.79
C GLN A 72 -5.84 17.87 -10.28
N HIS A 73 -6.90 18.10 -9.50
CA HIS A 73 -6.81 18.09 -8.04
C HIS A 73 -6.37 16.72 -7.52
N LEU A 74 -7.01 15.65 -7.98
CA LEU A 74 -6.66 14.29 -7.61
C LEU A 74 -5.22 13.93 -7.97
N ALA A 75 -4.74 14.35 -9.14
CA ALA A 75 -3.35 14.16 -9.55
C ALA A 75 -2.35 14.90 -8.64
N THR A 76 -2.74 16.07 -8.15
CA THR A 76 -1.94 16.86 -7.20
C THR A 76 -1.88 16.17 -5.83
N ASP A 77 -3.01 15.71 -5.32
CA ASP A 77 -3.08 15.00 -4.04
C ASP A 77 -2.27 13.68 -4.07
N HIS A 78 -2.35 12.95 -5.19
CA HIS A 78 -1.50 11.76 -5.41
C HIS A 78 0.00 12.13 -5.40
N ARG A 79 0.38 13.24 -6.03
CA ARG A 79 1.76 13.73 -6.00
C ARG A 79 2.24 13.98 -4.58
N ASP A 80 1.40 14.55 -3.73
CA ASP A 80 1.72 14.84 -2.33
C ASP A 80 1.84 13.57 -1.47
N LEU A 81 1.17 12.48 -1.85
CA LEU A 81 1.33 11.18 -1.21
C LEU A 81 2.76 10.64 -1.33
N HIS A 82 3.45 10.86 -2.48
CA HIS A 82 4.84 10.41 -2.67
C HIS A 82 5.79 10.95 -1.59
N ALA A 83 5.56 12.17 -1.09
CA ALA A 83 6.38 12.74 -0.02
C ALA A 83 6.20 11.96 1.29
N SER A 84 5.00 11.47 1.56
CA SER A 84 4.68 10.67 2.75
C SER A 84 5.32 9.27 2.65
N VAL A 85 5.22 8.63 1.49
CA VAL A 85 5.89 7.33 1.21
C VAL A 85 7.41 7.45 1.27
N SER A 86 7.98 8.52 0.71
CA SER A 86 9.43 8.76 0.77
C SER A 86 9.94 8.96 2.20
N ARG A 87 9.12 9.54 3.08
CA ARG A 87 9.46 9.70 4.50
C ARG A 87 9.56 8.35 5.20
N VAL A 88 8.65 7.42 4.92
CA VAL A 88 8.72 6.04 5.43
C VAL A 88 10.03 5.40 5.01
N GLY A 89 10.40 5.46 3.72
CA GLY A 89 11.67 4.94 3.22
C GLY A 89 12.88 5.52 3.96
N LYS A 90 12.94 6.85 4.11
CA LYS A 90 14.01 7.52 4.88
C LYS A 90 14.04 7.12 6.35
N SER A 91 12.89 6.88 6.96
CA SER A 91 12.78 6.41 8.35
C SER A 91 13.31 4.99 8.48
N ILE A 92 13.00 4.12 7.51
CA ILE A 92 13.57 2.77 7.43
C ILE A 92 15.09 2.87 7.30
N ASP A 93 15.60 3.61 6.32
CA ASP A 93 17.04 3.76 6.08
C ASP A 93 17.79 4.26 7.33
N ARG A 94 17.22 5.23 8.04
CA ARG A 94 17.81 5.77 9.29
C ARG A 94 17.92 4.72 10.39
N HIS A 95 16.92 3.86 10.51
CA HIS A 95 16.80 2.88 11.58
C HIS A 95 17.31 1.49 11.19
N PHE A 96 17.72 1.33 9.93
CA PHE A 96 18.30 0.10 9.42
C PHE A 96 19.73 -0.06 9.93
N ILE A 97 19.94 -1.00 10.83
CA ILE A 97 21.26 -1.37 11.32
C ILE A 97 21.88 -2.34 10.30
N ALA A 98 22.72 -1.80 9.41
CA ALA A 98 23.39 -2.59 8.38
C ALA A 98 24.52 -3.49 8.95
N ASP A 99 25.05 -3.14 10.12
CA ASP A 99 26.18 -3.85 10.73
C ASP A 99 25.74 -4.81 11.83
N TYR A 100 25.81 -6.12 11.54
CA TYR A 100 25.54 -7.20 12.47
C TYR A 100 26.44 -7.14 13.73
N ALA A 101 27.62 -6.52 13.64
CA ALA A 101 28.53 -6.35 14.77
C ALA A 101 27.95 -5.48 15.90
N SER A 102 26.90 -4.69 15.64
CA SER A 102 26.18 -3.94 16.68
C SER A 102 25.09 -4.77 17.41
N VAL A 103 24.70 -5.91 16.82
CA VAL A 103 23.83 -6.92 17.43
C VAL A 103 24.67 -8.06 18.06
N ALA A 104 25.90 -8.25 17.58
CA ALA A 104 26.84 -9.25 18.09
C ALA A 104 27.13 -9.18 19.61
N PRO A 105 27.16 -8.01 20.29
CA PRO A 105 27.25 -7.94 21.74
C PRO A 105 26.04 -8.58 22.46
N LYS A 106 24.86 -8.64 21.81
CA LYS A 106 23.72 -9.41 22.31
C LYS A 106 23.83 -10.89 22.00
N ALA A 107 24.62 -11.28 20.98
CA ALA A 107 24.99 -12.68 20.74
C ALA A 107 25.77 -13.28 21.90
N GLU A 108 26.66 -12.50 22.54
CA GLU A 108 27.33 -12.93 23.78
C GLU A 108 26.33 -13.19 24.92
N SER A 109 25.24 -12.41 25.01
CA SER A 109 24.17 -12.65 25.99
C SER A 109 23.42 -13.97 25.73
N PHE A 110 23.26 -14.36 24.46
CA PHE A 110 22.71 -15.66 24.06
C PHE A 110 23.68 -16.82 24.33
N MET A 111 24.99 -16.55 24.40
CA MET A 111 26.04 -17.54 24.66
C MET A 111 26.46 -17.60 26.15
N SER A 112 25.76 -16.89 27.04
CA SER A 112 25.96 -17.04 28.49
C SER A 112 25.63 -18.46 28.96
N ASP A 113 26.27 -18.94 30.04
CA ASP A 113 26.05 -20.30 30.58
C ASP A 113 24.57 -20.61 30.87
N THR A 114 23.77 -19.60 31.18
CA THR A 114 22.33 -19.72 31.41
C THR A 114 21.52 -19.84 30.11
N ASN A 115 21.83 -19.03 29.10
CA ASN A 115 21.03 -18.94 27.87
C ASN A 115 21.46 -19.93 26.80
N ARG A 116 22.72 -20.33 26.81
CA ARG A 116 23.30 -21.30 25.87
C ARG A 116 22.50 -22.61 25.77
N PRO A 117 22.15 -23.31 26.86
CA PRO A 117 21.37 -24.55 26.74
C PRO A 117 19.97 -24.33 26.16
N ILE A 118 19.37 -23.16 26.40
CA ILE A 118 18.05 -22.78 25.84
C ILE A 118 18.15 -22.58 24.33
N VAL A 119 19.20 -21.90 23.88
CA VAL A 119 19.47 -21.66 22.45
C VAL A 119 19.80 -22.98 21.74
N GLU A 120 20.65 -23.83 22.35
CA GLU A 120 21.00 -25.14 21.82
C GLU A 120 19.75 -26.04 21.69
N GLN A 121 18.87 -26.05 22.70
CA GLN A 121 17.57 -26.76 22.64
C GLN A 121 16.68 -26.24 21.51
N ALA A 122 16.54 -24.91 21.38
CA ALA A 122 15.71 -24.32 20.33
C ALA A 122 16.24 -24.65 18.92
N ILE A 123 17.56 -24.66 18.74
CA ILE A 123 18.22 -25.07 17.49
C ILE A 123 17.97 -26.56 17.23
N ALA A 124 18.17 -27.43 18.23
CA ALA A 124 17.94 -28.87 18.10
C ALA A 124 16.49 -29.18 17.71
N GLU A 125 15.51 -28.54 18.35
CA GLU A 125 14.09 -28.71 18.01
C GLU A 125 13.77 -28.19 16.60
N HIS A 126 14.39 -27.08 16.18
CA HIS A 126 14.21 -26.54 14.84
C HIS A 126 14.77 -27.50 13.77
N LEU A 127 15.99 -28.01 13.97
CA LEU A 127 16.61 -28.99 13.09
C LEU A 127 15.81 -30.29 13.05
N TYR A 128 15.33 -30.77 14.19
CA TYR A 128 14.47 -31.95 14.26
C TYR A 128 13.17 -31.76 13.48
N ARG A 129 12.53 -30.58 13.59
CA ARG A 129 11.33 -30.25 12.78
C ARG A 129 11.63 -30.20 11.30
N GLN A 130 12.78 -29.66 10.88
CA GLN A 130 13.18 -29.65 9.47
C GLN A 130 13.43 -31.06 8.94
N VAL A 131 14.18 -31.89 9.67
CA VAL A 131 14.45 -33.28 9.27
C VAL A 131 13.15 -34.08 9.20
N THR A 132 12.26 -33.94 10.19
CA THR A 132 10.97 -34.63 10.21
C THR A 132 10.08 -34.20 9.03
N ARG A 133 10.06 -32.90 8.69
CA ARG A 133 9.37 -32.42 7.49
C ARG A 133 9.98 -33.01 6.21
N ASN A 134 11.31 -33.04 6.09
CA ASN A 134 11.98 -33.56 4.91
C ASN A 134 11.79 -35.08 4.75
N VAL A 135 11.83 -35.84 5.84
CA VAL A 135 11.54 -37.29 5.82
C VAL A 135 10.09 -37.56 5.42
N ASN A 136 9.14 -36.76 5.92
CA ASN A 136 7.73 -36.88 5.51
C ASN A 136 7.51 -36.45 4.05
N LEU A 137 8.28 -35.47 3.55
CA LEU A 137 8.27 -35.08 2.14
C LEU A 137 8.78 -36.22 1.24
N ILE A 138 9.84 -36.92 1.65
CA ILE A 138 10.40 -38.06 0.91
C ILE A 138 9.44 -39.26 0.94
N LYS A 139 8.82 -39.58 2.08
CA LYS A 139 7.79 -40.66 2.14
C LYS A 139 6.63 -40.40 1.19
N ASN A 140 6.11 -39.17 1.16
CA ASN A 140 5.03 -38.80 0.25
C ASN A 140 5.42 -38.87 -1.24
N ILE A 141 6.70 -38.84 -1.59
CA ILE A 141 7.19 -39.00 -2.97
C ILE A 141 7.40 -40.48 -3.33
N VAL A 142 7.75 -41.32 -2.35
CA VAL A 142 7.97 -42.77 -2.57
C VAL A 142 6.65 -43.56 -2.52
N ASP A 143 5.62 -43.05 -1.86
CA ASP A 143 4.26 -43.63 -1.79
C ASP A 143 3.33 -43.17 -2.96
N LEU A 144 3.87 -42.51 -3.99
CA LEU A 144 3.20 -42.10 -5.24
C LEU A 144 3.71 -42.94 -6.42
#